data_AF-A0A2A2R6V6-F1
#
_entry.id   AF-A0A2A2R6V6-F1
#
_cell.length_a   1.000
_cell.length_b   1.000
_cell.length_c   1.000
_cell.angle_alpha   90.00
_cell.angle_beta   90.00
_cell.angle_gamma   90.00
#
_symmetry.space_group_name_H-M   'P 1'
#
loop_
_entity.id
_entity.type
_entity.pdbx_description
1 polymer ?
#
loop_
_entity_poly.entity_id
_entity_poly.type
_entity_poly.pdbx_seq_one_letter_code
_entity_poly.pdbx_strand_id
1 'polypeptide(L)'
;MKNFLASLHTQRMDDHRYYHHSRINQSLHFISAISFVVAYVYLFIEPAWAALIAWFISMPSRQAGHFFFEPRGYDEVNQATHEHKEDIKVGYNLQRKVVLMSLWAAIPVTLYFNRSFFGLFEATGTWENYFHSLGILWLWLGAGGLLFRTIHLFFLQNVQTGLVWMTKILTDPFH
;
A
#
# COMPACT_ATOMS: atom_id res chain seq x y z
N MET A 1 17.13 3.76 -19.47
CA MET A 1 17.58 3.63 -18.06
C MET A 1 17.77 4.97 -17.36
N LYS A 2 18.54 5.95 -17.90
CA LYS A 2 18.70 7.28 -17.27
C LYS A 2 17.37 7.97 -16.95
N ASN A 3 16.43 7.99 -17.91
CA ASN A 3 15.10 8.58 -17.71
C ASN A 3 14.25 7.83 -16.67
N PHE A 4 14.38 6.50 -16.59
CA PHE A 4 13.64 5.68 -15.62
C PHE A 4 14.06 6.00 -14.17
N LEU A 5 15.37 5.99 -13.91
CA LEU A 5 15.91 6.27 -12.58
C LEU A 5 15.64 7.72 -12.15
N ALA A 6 15.73 8.67 -13.09
CA ALA A 6 15.36 10.05 -12.84
C ALA A 6 13.87 10.18 -12.45
N SER A 7 12.96 9.57 -13.22
CA SER A 7 11.52 9.57 -12.88
C SER A 7 11.25 8.90 -11.53
N LEU A 8 11.92 7.78 -11.22
CA LEU A 8 11.79 7.09 -9.93
C LEU A 8 12.27 7.97 -8.78
N HIS A 9 13.40 8.65 -8.96
CA HIS A 9 13.94 9.59 -7.96
C HIS A 9 12.97 10.76 -7.74
N THR A 10 12.47 11.39 -8.80
CA THR A 10 11.47 12.46 -8.70
C THR A 10 10.24 12.01 -7.94
N GLN A 11 9.63 10.86 -8.29
CA GLN A 11 8.43 10.38 -7.60
C GLN A 11 8.64 10.06 -6.11
N ARG A 12 9.87 9.71 -5.70
CA ARG A 12 10.21 9.49 -4.29
C ARG A 12 10.45 10.81 -3.55
N MET A 13 11.16 11.74 -4.19
CA MET A 13 11.40 13.06 -3.62
C MET A 13 10.11 13.84 -3.46
N ASP A 14 9.19 13.74 -4.42
CA ASP A 14 7.86 14.35 -4.32
C ASP A 14 7.09 13.75 -3.14
N ASP A 15 7.12 12.43 -2.94
CA ASP A 15 6.44 11.79 -1.81
C ASP A 15 6.99 12.31 -0.48
N HIS A 16 8.32 12.27 -0.32
CA HIS A 16 8.99 12.72 0.88
C HIS A 16 8.71 14.21 1.16
N ARG A 17 8.84 15.04 0.13
CA ARG A 17 8.65 16.48 0.20
C ARG A 17 7.23 16.87 0.58
N TYR A 18 6.20 16.18 0.07
CA TYR A 18 4.81 16.60 0.24
C TYR A 18 4.07 15.93 1.39
N TYR A 19 4.60 14.82 1.91
CA TYR A 19 3.88 13.96 2.83
C TYR A 19 4.67 13.67 4.13
N HIS A 20 6.01 13.78 4.17
CA HIS A 20 6.78 13.36 5.35
C HIS A 20 7.29 14.50 6.26
N HIS A 21 6.54 15.59 6.44
CA HIS A 21 7.02 16.73 7.25
C HIS A 21 7.05 16.46 8.76
N SER A 22 6.05 15.76 9.27
CA SER A 22 5.90 15.52 10.71
C SER A 22 6.86 14.43 11.18
N ARG A 23 7.58 14.67 12.29
CA ARG A 23 8.42 13.64 12.93
C ARG A 23 7.62 12.42 13.37
N ILE A 24 6.37 12.62 13.79
CA ILE A 24 5.48 11.50 14.13
C ILE A 24 5.14 10.70 12.88
N ASN A 25 4.85 11.37 11.76
CA ASN A 25 4.63 10.69 10.48
C ASN A 25 5.88 9.90 10.06
N GLN A 26 7.06 10.51 10.12
CA GLN A 26 8.33 9.84 9.81
C GLN A 26 8.56 8.59 10.68
N SER A 27 8.31 8.67 11.99
CA SER A 27 8.43 7.51 12.89
C SER A 27 7.45 6.39 12.54
N LEU A 28 6.21 6.73 12.18
CA LEU A 28 5.20 5.76 11.74
C LEU A 28 5.58 5.11 10.41
N HIS A 29 6.14 5.87 9.47
CA HIS A 29 6.70 5.33 8.23
C HIS A 29 7.90 4.42 8.49
N PHE A 30 8.75 4.73 9.46
CA PHE A 30 9.87 3.88 9.84
C PHE A 30 9.42 2.52 10.40
N ILE A 31 8.42 2.51 11.30
CA ILE A 31 7.81 1.27 11.81
C ILE A 31 7.18 0.48 10.66
N SER A 32 6.47 1.17 9.75
CA SER A 32 5.89 0.57 8.55
C SER A 32 6.96 -0.07 7.67
N ALA A 33 8.06 0.63 7.39
CA ALA A 33 9.14 0.17 6.55
C ALA A 33 9.79 -1.11 7.10
N ILE A 34 10.16 -1.14 8.38
CA ILE A 34 10.70 -2.34 9.05
C ILE A 34 9.72 -3.50 8.93
N SER A 35 8.43 -3.23 9.19
CA SER A 35 7.38 -4.26 9.13
C SER A 35 7.19 -4.82 7.72
N PHE A 36 7.32 -3.99 6.68
CA PHE A 36 7.31 -4.47 5.29
C PHE A 36 8.54 -5.31 4.96
N VAL A 37 9.73 -4.94 5.43
CA VAL A 37 10.95 -5.75 5.24
C VAL A 37 10.78 -7.12 5.89
N VAL A 38 10.25 -7.18 7.12
CA VAL A 38 9.91 -8.45 7.77
C VAL A 38 8.88 -9.23 6.95
N ALA A 39 7.82 -8.58 6.45
CA ALA A 39 6.85 -9.21 5.58
C ALA A 39 7.49 -9.77 4.29
N TYR A 40 8.46 -9.08 3.69
CA TYR A 40 9.19 -9.58 2.52
C TYR A 40 9.99 -10.85 2.81
N VAL A 41 10.59 -10.96 4.00
CA VAL A 41 11.22 -12.22 4.43
C VAL A 41 10.17 -13.32 4.58
N TYR A 42 9.03 -13.01 5.23
CA TYR A 42 7.95 -13.96 5.42
C TYR A 42 7.29 -14.44 4.13
N LEU A 43 7.35 -13.67 3.03
CA LEU A 43 6.85 -14.15 1.73
C LEU A 43 7.52 -15.46 1.28
N PHE A 44 8.76 -15.73 1.72
CA PHE A 44 9.49 -16.95 1.40
C PHE A 44 9.34 -18.05 2.45
N ILE A 45 8.76 -17.74 3.61
CA ILE A 45 8.60 -18.67 4.73
C ILE A 45 7.15 -19.10 4.83
N GLU A 46 6.25 -18.12 5.00
CA GLU A 46 4.83 -18.33 5.09
C GLU A 46 4.05 -17.11 4.53
N PRO A 47 3.63 -17.17 3.25
CA PRO A 47 3.05 -16.03 2.54
C PRO A 47 1.77 -15.46 3.18
N ALA A 48 0.95 -16.31 3.81
CA ALA A 48 -0.24 -15.85 4.50
C ALA A 48 0.11 -14.88 5.64
N TRP A 49 1.08 -15.26 6.46
CA TRP A 49 1.55 -14.44 7.59
C TRP A 49 2.27 -13.18 7.12
N ALA A 50 2.99 -13.22 5.99
CA ALA A 50 3.56 -12.03 5.37
C ALA A 50 2.50 -10.94 5.13
N ALA A 51 1.36 -11.34 4.56
CA ALA A 51 0.26 -10.43 4.30
C ALA A 51 -0.38 -9.92 5.60
N LEU A 52 -0.54 -10.77 6.63
CA LEU A 52 -1.03 -10.31 7.93
C LEU A 52 -0.12 -9.23 8.54
N ILE A 53 1.20 -9.42 8.51
CA ILE A 53 2.17 -8.42 8.99
C ILE A 53 2.04 -7.11 8.19
N ALA A 54 2.00 -7.22 6.86
CA ALA A 54 1.86 -6.07 5.97
C ALA A 54 0.57 -5.28 6.24
N TRP A 55 -0.55 -5.97 6.42
CA TRP A 55 -1.88 -5.34 6.50
C TRP A 55 -2.33 -4.98 7.92
N PHE A 56 -1.81 -5.63 8.97
CA PHE A 56 -2.13 -5.27 10.36
C PHE A 56 -1.13 -4.33 11.00
N ILE A 57 0.14 -4.34 10.57
CA ILE A 57 1.17 -3.52 11.19
C ILE A 57 1.60 -2.44 10.22
N SER A 58 2.13 -2.84 9.05
CA SER A 58 2.78 -1.88 8.18
C SER A 58 1.81 -0.84 7.60
N MET A 59 0.73 -1.30 6.97
CA MET A 59 -0.26 -0.43 6.36
C MET A 59 -0.97 0.47 7.39
N PRO A 60 -1.45 -0.02 8.55
CA PRO A 60 -2.07 0.85 9.55
C PRO A 60 -1.11 1.92 10.10
N SER A 61 0.15 1.59 10.38
CA SER A 61 1.14 2.61 10.79
C SER A 61 1.30 3.69 9.73
N ARG A 62 1.46 3.29 8.46
CA ARG A 62 1.58 4.22 7.32
C ARG A 62 0.32 5.07 7.13
N GLN A 63 -0.86 4.47 7.16
CA GLN A 63 -2.10 5.21 6.99
C GLN A 63 -2.37 6.14 8.17
N ALA A 64 -2.04 5.76 9.40
CA ALA A 64 -2.14 6.66 10.55
C ALA A 64 -1.24 7.90 10.37
N GLY A 65 -0.04 7.69 9.86
CA GLY A 65 0.88 8.74 9.47
C GLY A 65 0.25 9.75 8.50
N HIS A 66 -0.19 9.25 7.35
CA HIS A 66 -0.83 10.08 6.33
C HIS A 66 -2.15 10.72 6.79
N PHE A 67 -2.95 10.01 7.58
CA PHE A 67 -4.30 10.44 7.91
C PHE A 67 -4.30 11.50 9.03
N PHE A 68 -3.51 11.30 10.08
CA PHE A 68 -3.55 12.14 11.27
C PHE A 68 -2.48 13.24 11.29
N PHE A 69 -1.38 13.07 10.57
CA PHE A 69 -0.21 13.94 10.69
C PHE A 69 0.18 14.66 9.40
N GLU A 70 -0.67 14.61 8.36
CA GLU A 70 -0.49 15.38 7.14
C GLU A 70 -1.57 16.45 6.96
N PRO A 71 -1.19 17.65 6.46
CA PRO A 71 -2.13 18.72 6.20
C PRO A 71 -3.02 18.38 5.00
N ARG A 72 -4.34 18.35 5.24
CA ARG A 72 -5.38 18.17 4.20
C ARG A 72 -5.87 19.48 3.57
N GLY A 73 -5.40 20.61 4.10
CA GLY A 73 -5.67 21.94 3.57
C GLY A 73 -4.53 22.43 2.68
N TYR A 74 -4.32 23.74 2.68
CA TYR A 74 -3.16 24.33 2.04
C TYR A 74 -1.88 23.95 2.80
N ASP A 75 -0.88 23.49 2.05
CA ASP A 75 0.43 23.14 2.58
C ASP A 75 1.31 24.37 2.53
N GLU A 76 1.39 25.10 3.65
CA GLU A 76 2.18 26.34 3.75
C GLU A 76 3.68 26.12 3.52
N VAL A 77 4.20 24.93 3.83
CA VAL A 77 5.64 24.61 3.68
C VAL A 77 5.98 24.45 2.21
N ASN A 78 5.11 23.77 1.45
CA ASN A 78 5.32 23.53 0.03
C ASN A 78 4.62 24.54 -0.89
N GLN A 79 3.82 25.44 -0.33
CA GLN A 79 2.96 26.37 -1.05
C GLN A 79 2.09 25.64 -2.09
N ALA A 80 1.45 24.55 -1.67
CA ALA A 80 0.70 23.66 -2.55
C ALA A 80 -0.70 23.37 -2.02
N THR A 81 -1.70 23.41 -2.90
CA THR A 81 -3.06 22.98 -2.57
C THR A 81 -3.13 21.46 -2.49
N HIS A 82 -4.08 20.92 -1.71
CA HIS A 82 -4.31 19.48 -1.63
C HIS A 82 -4.60 18.87 -3.02
N GLU A 83 -5.39 19.56 -3.84
CA GLU A 83 -5.72 19.16 -5.21
C GLU A 83 -4.46 19.04 -6.09
N HIS A 84 -3.56 20.02 -6.03
CA HIS A 84 -2.29 19.96 -6.75
C HIS A 84 -1.43 18.77 -6.31
N LYS A 85 -1.36 18.50 -5.00
CA LYS A 85 -0.61 17.36 -4.46
C LYS A 85 -1.22 16.00 -4.85
N GLU A 86 -2.54 15.93 -5.06
CA GLU A 86 -3.24 14.74 -5.53
C GLU A 86 -3.07 14.53 -7.05
N ASP A 87 -3.03 15.61 -7.84
CA ASP A 87 -2.79 15.53 -9.30
C ASP A 87 -1.38 15.03 -9.64
N ILE A 88 -0.38 15.40 -8.83
CA ILE A 88 0.99 14.89 -8.98
C ILE A 88 1.07 13.39 -8.65
N LYS A 89 0.14 12.84 -7.84
CA LYS A 89 0.13 11.41 -7.52
C LYS A 89 -0.32 10.58 -8.72
N VAL A 90 0.66 10.26 -9.55
CA VAL A 90 0.54 9.36 -10.71
C VAL A 90 -0.17 8.05 -10.33
N GLY A 91 0.20 7.49 -9.18
CA GLY A 91 -0.23 6.18 -8.71
C GLY A 91 -1.59 6.13 -8.03
N TYR A 92 -1.64 6.56 -6.78
CA TYR A 92 -2.79 6.33 -5.91
C TYR A 92 -3.25 7.65 -5.29
N ASN A 93 -4.29 8.24 -5.88
CA ASN A 93 -5.02 9.33 -5.24
C ASN A 93 -5.95 8.80 -4.14
N LEU A 94 -6.53 9.70 -3.36
CA LEU A 94 -7.34 9.39 -2.19
C LEU A 94 -8.52 8.48 -2.53
N GLN A 95 -9.22 8.72 -3.64
CA GLN A 95 -10.36 7.90 -4.06
C GLN A 95 -9.96 6.44 -4.28
N ARG A 96 -8.85 6.19 -4.99
CA ARG A 96 -8.36 4.82 -5.23
C ARG A 96 -7.92 4.16 -3.92
N LYS A 97 -7.32 4.93 -3.01
CA LYS A 97 -6.95 4.44 -1.67
C LYS A 97 -8.19 4.02 -0.89
N VAL A 98 -9.27 4.81 -0.93
CA VAL A 98 -10.55 4.45 -0.28
C VAL A 98 -11.09 3.13 -0.82
N VAL A 99 -11.11 2.94 -2.14
CA VAL A 99 -11.57 1.68 -2.75
C VAL A 99 -10.75 0.48 -2.25
N LEU A 100 -9.41 0.57 -2.24
CA LEU A 100 -8.55 -0.49 -1.75
C LEU A 100 -8.80 -0.79 -0.27
N MET A 101 -8.92 0.24 0.57
CA MET A 101 -9.17 0.08 2.01
C MET A 101 -10.57 -0.48 2.29
N SER A 102 -11.58 -0.15 1.48
CA SER A 102 -12.91 -0.75 1.57
C SER A 102 -12.88 -2.24 1.26
N LEU A 103 -12.16 -2.66 0.21
CA LEU A 103 -11.97 -4.09 -0.10
C LEU A 103 -11.21 -4.81 1.00
N TRP A 104 -10.13 -4.20 1.49
CA TRP A 104 -9.34 -4.72 2.62
C TRP A 104 -10.22 -4.96 3.86
N ALA A 105 -11.09 -4.01 4.21
CA ALA A 105 -11.99 -4.13 5.36
C ALA A 105 -13.15 -5.12 5.14
N ALA A 106 -13.64 -5.26 3.91
CA ALA A 106 -14.74 -6.17 3.57
C ALA A 106 -14.34 -7.65 3.64
N ILE A 107 -13.09 -7.98 3.30
CA ILE A 107 -12.58 -9.36 3.29
C ILE A 107 -12.71 -10.07 4.64
N PRO A 108 -12.19 -9.56 5.78
CA PRO A 108 -12.30 -10.25 7.07
C PRO A 108 -13.75 -10.41 7.51
N VAL A 109 -14.61 -9.40 7.26
CA VAL A 109 -16.04 -9.49 7.57
C VAL A 109 -16.70 -10.60 6.77
N THR A 110 -16.44 -10.66 5.46
CA THR A 110 -16.99 -11.69 4.58
C THR A 110 -16.50 -13.08 4.98
N LEU A 111 -15.20 -13.23 5.25
CA LEU A 111 -14.60 -14.49 5.67
C LEU A 111 -15.11 -14.95 7.04
N TYR A 112 -15.41 -14.03 7.95
CA TYR A 112 -15.94 -14.35 9.27
C TYR A 112 -17.30 -15.06 9.17
N PHE A 113 -18.20 -14.56 8.30
CA PHE A 113 -19.53 -15.13 8.06
C PHE A 113 -19.52 -16.29 7.05
N ASN A 114 -18.56 -16.34 6.13
CA ASN A 114 -18.37 -17.44 5.19
C ASN A 114 -16.92 -17.95 5.25
N ARG A 115 -16.67 -18.92 6.12
CA ARG A 115 -15.33 -19.47 6.40
C ARG A 115 -14.68 -20.15 5.19
N SER A 116 -15.48 -20.67 4.26
CA SER A 116 -14.97 -21.22 3.00
C SER A 116 -14.60 -20.16 1.97
N PHE A 117 -14.99 -18.90 2.19
CA PHE A 117 -14.93 -17.81 1.20
C PHE A 117 -15.44 -18.25 -0.17
N PHE A 118 -16.72 -18.66 -0.22
CA PHE A 118 -17.38 -19.17 -1.44
C PHE A 118 -16.71 -20.43 -2.03
N GLY A 119 -16.21 -21.32 -1.17
CA GLY A 119 -15.59 -22.59 -1.56
C GLY A 119 -14.10 -22.50 -1.94
N LEU A 120 -13.46 -21.35 -1.74
CA LEU A 120 -12.02 -21.18 -1.97
C LEU A 120 -11.15 -21.90 -0.93
N PHE A 121 -11.65 -22.03 0.30
CA PHE A 121 -10.95 -22.67 1.41
C PHE A 121 -11.79 -23.78 2.06
N GLU A 122 -11.11 -24.71 2.72
CA GLU A 122 -11.78 -25.68 3.59
C GLU A 122 -12.36 -24.96 4.81
N ALA A 123 -13.67 -25.13 5.06
CA ALA A 123 -14.41 -24.50 6.15
C ALA A 123 -14.12 -25.12 7.53
N THR A 124 -12.83 -25.30 7.84
CA THR A 124 -12.35 -25.74 9.14
C THR A 124 -12.58 -24.63 10.17
N GLY A 125 -13.16 -24.97 11.32
CA GLY A 125 -13.64 -24.00 12.31
C GLY A 125 -12.57 -23.33 13.19
N THR A 126 -11.28 -23.48 12.87
CA THR A 126 -10.18 -22.98 13.72
C THR A 126 -9.82 -21.54 13.41
N TRP A 127 -9.33 -20.80 14.42
CA TRP A 127 -8.84 -19.44 14.24
C TRP A 127 -7.57 -19.37 13.40
N GLU A 128 -6.71 -20.38 13.51
CA GLU A 128 -5.50 -20.50 12.69
C GLU A 128 -5.85 -20.53 11.20
N ASN A 129 -6.80 -21.39 10.81
CA ASN A 129 -7.20 -21.52 9.40
C ASN A 129 -7.92 -20.26 8.91
N TYR A 130 -8.65 -19.56 9.79
CA TYR A 130 -9.21 -18.25 9.48
C TYR A 130 -8.13 -17.21 9.17
N PHE A 131 -7.13 -17.05 10.04
CA PHE A 131 -6.06 -16.07 9.83
C PHE A 131 -5.18 -16.43 8.62
N HIS A 132 -4.94 -17.72 8.40
CA HIS A 132 -4.24 -18.19 7.20
C HIS A 132 -5.00 -17.80 5.93
N SER A 133 -6.28 -18.14 5.84
CA SER A 133 -7.15 -17.80 4.71
C SER A 133 -7.24 -16.29 4.49
N LEU A 134 -7.37 -15.52 5.59
CA LEU A 134 -7.37 -14.05 5.55
C LEU A 134 -6.05 -13.52 4.97
N GLY A 135 -4.93 -14.06 5.43
CA GLY A 135 -3.60 -13.73 4.92
C GLY A 135 -3.49 -13.98 3.42
N ILE A 136 -3.94 -15.13 2.92
CA ILE A 136 -3.95 -15.45 1.49
C ILE A 136 -4.81 -14.47 0.69
N LEU A 137 -6.03 -14.17 1.16
CA LEU A 137 -6.91 -13.21 0.48
C LEU A 137 -6.31 -11.81 0.41
N TRP A 138 -5.71 -11.35 1.50
CA TRP A 138 -5.05 -10.05 1.57
C TRP A 138 -3.74 -10.00 0.78
N LEU A 139 -3.01 -11.11 0.67
CA LEU A 139 -1.85 -11.22 -0.22
C LEU A 139 -2.28 -10.97 -1.67
N TRP A 140 -3.34 -11.66 -2.11
CA TRP A 140 -3.88 -11.49 -3.46
C TRP A 140 -4.50 -10.11 -3.68
N LEU A 141 -5.13 -9.51 -2.67
CA LEU A 141 -5.59 -8.12 -2.75
C LEU A 141 -4.41 -7.17 -3.00
N GLY A 142 -3.31 -7.31 -2.25
CA GLY A 142 -2.12 -6.48 -2.41
C GLY A 142 -1.44 -6.68 -3.76
N ALA A 143 -1.18 -7.92 -4.14
CA ALA A 143 -0.56 -8.26 -5.43
C ALA A 143 -1.44 -7.83 -6.61
N GLY A 144 -2.73 -8.14 -6.55
CA GLY A 144 -3.71 -7.75 -7.57
C GLY A 144 -3.85 -6.23 -7.69
N GLY A 145 -3.93 -5.51 -6.57
CA GLY A 145 -3.99 -4.04 -6.56
C GLY A 145 -2.76 -3.39 -7.17
N LEU A 146 -1.57 -3.92 -6.89
CA LEU A 146 -0.31 -3.47 -7.49
C LEU A 146 -0.28 -3.73 -9.00
N LEU A 147 -0.52 -4.97 -9.43
CA LEU A 147 -0.47 -5.35 -10.85
C LEU A 147 -1.54 -4.62 -11.67
N PHE A 148 -2.78 -4.59 -11.17
CA PHE A 148 -3.87 -3.87 -11.82
C PHE A 148 -3.52 -2.41 -12.02
N ARG A 149 -3.01 -1.73 -10.99
CA ARG A 149 -2.69 -0.31 -11.11
C ARG A 149 -1.52 -0.06 -12.04
N THR A 150 -0.49 -0.91 -12.01
CA THR A 150 0.64 -0.85 -12.94
C THR A 150 0.16 -0.94 -14.39
N ILE A 151 -0.66 -1.95 -14.71
CA ILE A 151 -1.21 -2.14 -16.06
C ILE A 151 -2.12 -0.97 -16.45
N HIS A 152 -2.96 -0.50 -15.53
CA HIS A 152 -3.82 0.66 -15.76
C HIS A 152 -3.00 1.92 -16.10
N LEU A 153 -1.84 2.14 -15.45
CA LEU A 153 -0.94 3.25 -15.78
C LEU A 153 -0.28 3.12 -17.15
N PHE A 154 -0.13 1.91 -17.69
CA PHE A 154 0.36 1.72 -19.05
C PHE A 154 -0.56 2.39 -20.07
N PHE A 155 -1.88 2.30 -19.85
CA PHE A 155 -2.90 2.88 -20.73
C PHE A 155 -3.15 4.36 -20.47
N LEU A 156 -3.10 4.80 -19.22
CA LEU A 156 -3.35 6.20 -18.88
C LEU A 156 -2.17 7.13 -19.19
N GLN A 157 -0.93 6.62 -19.11
CA GLN A 157 0.27 7.43 -19.31
C GLN A 157 1.22 6.78 -20.30
N ASN A 158 1.87 5.69 -19.90
CA ASN A 158 2.74 4.85 -20.72
C ASN A 158 3.35 3.73 -19.87
N VAL A 159 3.97 2.75 -20.54
CA VAL A 159 4.61 1.59 -19.89
C VAL A 159 5.68 2.00 -18.87
N GLN A 160 6.52 3.00 -19.21
CA GLN A 160 7.60 3.44 -18.31
C GLN A 160 7.03 3.98 -17.00
N THR A 161 6.01 4.84 -17.04
CA THR A 161 5.36 5.38 -15.85
C THR A 161 4.84 4.27 -14.94
N GLY A 162 4.11 3.29 -15.50
CA GLY A 162 3.58 2.18 -14.69
C GLY A 162 4.68 1.37 -14.02
N LEU A 163 5.76 1.07 -14.74
CA LEU A 163 6.91 0.35 -14.18
C LEU A 163 7.65 1.16 -13.11
N VAL A 164 7.85 2.46 -13.33
CA VAL A 164 8.45 3.37 -12.32
C VAL A 164 7.61 3.36 -11.04
N TRP A 165 6.29 3.46 -11.18
CA TRP A 165 5.39 3.44 -10.04
C TRP A 165 5.44 2.10 -9.29
N MET A 166 5.40 0.97 -10.01
CA MET A 166 5.51 -0.35 -9.41
C MET A 166 6.83 -0.52 -8.66
N THR A 167 7.94 -0.13 -9.28
CA THR A 167 9.27 -0.18 -8.66
C THR A 167 9.30 0.70 -7.42
N LYS A 168 8.74 1.91 -7.46
CA LYS A 168 8.63 2.78 -6.29
C LYS A 168 7.95 2.04 -5.15
N ILE A 169 6.76 1.46 -5.36
CA ILE A 169 6.00 0.77 -4.30
C ILE A 169 6.74 -0.43 -3.74
N LEU A 170 7.33 -1.28 -4.60
CA LEU A 170 8.03 -2.50 -4.16
C LEU A 170 9.34 -2.22 -3.40
N THR A 171 9.91 -1.04 -3.59
CA THR A 171 11.18 -0.65 -2.95
C THR A 171 11.02 0.44 -1.90
N ASP A 172 9.79 0.89 -1.70
CA ASP A 172 9.41 1.92 -0.73
C ASP A 172 9.92 1.64 0.69
N PRO A 173 9.91 0.39 1.21
CA PRO A 173 10.45 0.11 2.55
C PRO A 173 11.96 0.38 2.72
N PHE A 174 12.70 0.62 1.63
CA PHE A 174 14.14 0.87 1.64
C PHE A 174 14.50 2.34 1.37
N HIS A 175 13.52 3.23 1.24
CA HIS A 175 13.70 4.63 0.87
C HIS A 175 12.85 5.58 1.72
#